data_AF-A0A968TTB4-F1
#
_entry.id   AF-A0A968TTB4-F1
#
_cell.length_a   1.000
_cell.length_b   1.000
_cell.length_c   1.000
_cell.angle_alpha   90.00
_cell.angle_beta   90.00
_cell.angle_gamma   90.00
#
_symmetry.space_group_name_H-M   'P 1'
#
loop_
_entity.id
_entity.type
_entity.pdbx_description
1 polymer ?
#
loop_
_entity_poly.entity_id
_entity_poly.type
_entity_poly.pdbx_seq_one_letter_code
_entity_poly.pdbx_strand_id
1 'polypeptide(L)'
;MDRCWPFGHPMFGDGATALPMASGFVHYVVPSHLSSFKLAGSGNLVGSIVRDESSAVLGLGEKRYATAPVVISVQHPDRANRTYRYQVVQHRQMTPMIAAIVTAESMVAEVGLPAENTLHVNGSLTFTGGHKLQLNSIAPGARPCPCCLSCSCP
;
A
#
# COMPACT_ATOMS: atom_id res chain seq x y z
N MET A 1 0.41 -1.23 28.48
CA MET A 1 1.51 -2.10 27.99
C MET A 1 2.50 -1.14 27.37
N ASP A 2 3.54 -0.81 28.12
CA ASP A 2 4.20 0.48 27.91
C ASP A 2 5.34 0.36 26.89
N ARG A 3 5.89 -0.84 26.74
CA ARG A 3 6.98 -1.17 25.84
C ARG A 3 6.90 -2.62 25.36
N CYS A 4 7.24 -2.86 24.10
CA CYS A 4 7.35 -4.20 23.53
C CYS A 4 8.50 -4.29 22.52
N TRP A 5 8.99 -5.50 22.27
CA TRP A 5 10.00 -5.79 21.24
C TRP A 5 9.42 -6.76 20.20
N PRO A 6 8.73 -6.26 19.16
CA PRO A 6 8.03 -7.13 18.20
C PRO A 6 8.96 -8.00 17.35
N PHE A 7 10.20 -7.56 17.11
CA PHE A 7 11.18 -8.30 16.31
C PHE A 7 12.52 -8.40 17.02
N GLY A 8 13.16 -9.57 16.93
CA GLY A 8 14.56 -9.81 17.33
C GLY A 8 15.57 -9.61 16.19
N HIS A 9 15.15 -8.93 15.14
CA HIS A 9 15.93 -8.58 13.95
C HIS A 9 15.37 -7.25 13.39
N PRO A 10 16.07 -6.56 12.49
CA PRO A 10 15.52 -5.34 11.88
C PRO A 10 14.33 -5.68 10.99
N MET A 11 13.31 -4.82 10.97
CA MET A 11 12.23 -4.90 9.99
C MET A 11 12.68 -4.27 8.66
N PHE A 12 13.16 -3.03 8.73
CA PHE A 12 13.77 -2.29 7.64
C PHE A 12 15.18 -1.77 8.00
N GLY A 13 15.49 -1.67 9.30
CA GLY A 13 16.78 -1.16 9.78
C GLY A 13 16.91 0.36 9.69
N ASP A 14 15.78 1.08 9.73
CA ASP A 14 15.74 2.55 9.60
C ASP A 14 16.25 3.30 10.84
N GLY A 15 16.57 2.59 11.93
CA GLY A 15 17.04 3.20 13.16
C GLY A 15 15.93 3.98 13.86
N ALA A 16 16.05 5.31 13.96
CA ALA A 16 15.00 6.13 14.58
C ALA A 16 13.80 6.22 13.63
N THR A 17 12.66 5.67 14.03
CA THR A 17 11.46 5.67 13.18
C THR A 17 10.20 5.98 13.97
N ALA A 18 9.08 6.13 13.27
CA ALA A 18 7.80 6.53 13.84
C ALA A 18 6.67 5.84 13.06
N LEU A 19 6.62 4.51 13.15
CA LEU A 19 5.66 3.69 12.40
C LEU A 19 4.47 3.28 13.29
N PRO A 20 3.25 3.19 12.74
CA PRO A 20 2.09 2.74 13.50
C PRO A 20 2.22 1.27 13.89
N MET A 21 1.83 0.96 15.12
CA MET A 21 1.72 -0.41 15.63
C MET A 21 0.27 -0.74 15.94
N ALA A 22 -0.21 -1.86 15.42
CA ALA A 22 -1.57 -2.35 15.62
C ALA A 22 -1.56 -3.65 16.44
N SER A 23 -2.64 -3.91 17.17
CA SER A 23 -2.91 -5.24 17.71
C SER A 23 -3.15 -6.22 16.56
N GLY A 24 -2.68 -7.47 16.68
CA GLY A 24 -2.98 -8.52 15.69
C GLY A 24 -3.94 -9.57 16.23
N PHE A 25 -4.71 -10.19 15.35
CA PHE A 25 -5.52 -11.38 15.66
C PHE A 25 -5.17 -12.52 14.71
N VAL A 26 -4.95 -13.72 15.23
CA VAL A 26 -4.62 -14.90 14.40
C VAL A 26 -5.90 -15.59 13.98
N HIS A 27 -6.16 -15.63 12.67
CA HIS A 27 -7.32 -16.33 12.12
C HIS A 27 -7.08 -17.83 12.03
N TYR A 28 -5.92 -18.24 11.52
CA TYR A 28 -5.58 -19.64 11.33
C TYR A 28 -4.07 -19.88 11.42
N VAL A 29 -3.68 -21.09 11.77
CA VAL A 29 -2.29 -21.56 11.70
C VAL A 29 -2.21 -22.54 10.55
N VAL A 30 -1.48 -22.20 9.50
CA VAL A 30 -1.28 -23.08 8.34
C VAL A 30 -0.17 -24.08 8.68
N PRO A 31 -0.49 -25.36 8.90
CA PRO A 31 0.53 -26.36 9.16
C PRO A 31 1.25 -26.71 7.85
N SER A 32 2.57 -26.78 7.90
CA SER A 32 3.40 -27.24 6.79
C SER A 32 4.68 -27.84 7.35
N HIS A 33 5.11 -28.97 6.80
CA HIS A 33 6.35 -29.64 7.19
C HIS A 33 7.59 -28.82 6.84
N LEU A 34 7.52 -27.97 5.81
CA LEU A 34 8.63 -27.13 5.39
C LEU A 34 8.68 -25.82 6.17
N SER A 35 7.53 -25.18 6.39
CA SER A 35 7.41 -23.94 7.16
C SER A 35 5.95 -23.66 7.53
N SER A 36 5.61 -23.83 8.81
CA SER A 36 4.31 -23.43 9.35
C SER A 36 4.26 -21.93 9.59
N PHE A 37 3.13 -21.27 9.31
CA PHE A 37 2.95 -19.83 9.58
C PHE A 37 1.54 -19.50 10.07
N LYS A 38 1.39 -18.35 10.71
CA LYS A 38 0.11 -17.85 11.22
C LYS A 38 -0.47 -16.85 10.23
N LEU A 39 -1.70 -17.10 9.76
CA LEU A 39 -2.50 -16.13 9.03
C LEU A 39 -3.17 -15.21 10.04
N ALA A 40 -2.70 -13.97 10.13
CA ALA A 40 -3.17 -12.99 11.10
C ALA A 40 -3.65 -11.71 10.41
N GLY A 41 -4.67 -11.10 10.99
CA GLY A 41 -5.19 -9.79 10.62
C GLY A 41 -4.72 -8.70 11.58
N SER A 42 -4.75 -7.45 11.10
CA SER A 42 -4.50 -6.26 11.91
C SER A 42 -5.81 -5.74 12.52
N GLY A 43 -5.75 -5.35 13.78
CA GLY A 43 -6.84 -4.73 14.53
C GLY A 43 -6.58 -3.24 14.78
N ASN A 44 -6.85 -2.78 16.00
CA ASN A 44 -6.74 -1.37 16.36
C ASN A 44 -5.29 -0.91 16.48
N LEU A 45 -5.05 0.38 16.19
CA LEU A 45 -3.76 1.03 16.43
C LEU A 45 -3.54 1.19 17.94
N VAL A 46 -2.57 0.43 18.47
CA VAL A 46 -2.26 0.35 19.91
C VAL A 46 -1.01 1.11 20.31
N GLY A 47 -0.18 1.55 19.36
CA GLY A 47 1.04 2.26 19.69
C GLY A 47 1.89 2.58 18.46
N SER A 48 3.20 2.70 18.68
CA SER A 48 4.16 3.05 17.63
C SER A 48 5.47 2.30 17.76
N ILE A 49 6.07 1.96 16.63
CA ILE A 49 7.47 1.53 16.55
C ILE A 49 8.33 2.78 16.52
N VAL A 50 9.24 2.90 17.49
CA VAL A 50 10.10 4.08 17.67
C VAL A 50 11.57 3.83 17.34
N ARG A 51 12.02 2.57 17.39
CA ARG A 51 13.35 2.16 16.92
C ARG A 51 13.25 0.88 16.12
N ASP A 52 13.96 0.83 15.00
CA ASP A 52 14.15 -0.35 14.17
C ASP A 52 15.66 -0.56 13.99
N GLU A 53 16.27 -1.25 14.96
CA GLU A 53 17.72 -1.48 15.00
C GLU A 53 18.08 -2.86 14.44
N SER A 54 19.36 -3.03 14.11
CA SER A 54 19.92 -4.31 13.69
C SER A 54 19.75 -5.44 14.70
N SER A 55 19.71 -5.12 16.00
CA SER A 55 19.53 -6.13 17.05
C SER A 55 18.07 -6.40 17.38
N ALA A 56 17.21 -5.38 17.31
CA ALA A 56 15.80 -5.52 17.69
C ALA A 56 14.97 -4.28 17.32
N VAL A 57 13.65 -4.47 17.22
CA VAL A 57 12.68 -3.39 17.00
C VAL A 57 11.98 -3.05 18.32
N LEU A 58 11.88 -1.77 18.66
CA LEU A 58 11.23 -1.26 19.87
C LEU A 58 9.89 -0.61 19.54
N GLY A 59 8.83 -1.13 20.14
CA GLY A 59 7.49 -0.54 20.17
C GLY A 59 7.15 0.09 21.53
N LEU A 60 6.40 1.18 21.50
CA LEU A 60 5.80 1.82 22.67
C LEU A 60 4.28 1.82 22.52
N GLY A 61 3.55 1.71 23.64
CA GLY A 61 2.09 1.81 23.69
C GLY A 61 1.53 3.22 23.44
N GLU A 62 2.38 4.16 23.02
CA GLU A 62 2.02 5.54 22.75
C GLU A 62 1.90 5.78 21.24
N LYS A 63 0.99 6.67 20.83
CA LYS A 63 0.83 7.08 19.42
C LYS A 63 1.78 8.24 19.10
N ARG A 64 2.98 7.90 18.65
CA ARG A 64 4.08 8.75 18.22
C ARG A 64 4.42 8.49 16.74
N TYR A 65 3.41 8.53 15.87
CA TYR A 65 3.57 8.45 14.41
C TYR A 65 2.77 9.57 13.73
N ALA A 66 3.19 9.95 12.53
CA ALA A 66 2.47 10.89 11.69
C ALA A 66 1.87 10.17 10.47
N THR A 67 0.74 10.67 10.00
CA THR A 67 0.09 10.19 8.77
C THR A 67 0.04 11.32 7.74
N ALA A 68 0.19 10.94 6.47
CA ALA A 68 0.00 11.83 5.33
C ALA A 68 -1.38 11.55 4.70
N PRO A 69 -2.23 12.56 4.49
CA PRO A 69 -3.49 12.39 3.78
C PRO A 69 -3.23 12.22 2.28
N VAL A 70 -3.85 11.20 1.67
CA VAL A 70 -3.83 10.96 0.22
C VAL A 70 -5.27 11.01 -0.28
N VAL A 71 -5.55 11.93 -1.19
CA VAL A 71 -6.88 12.10 -1.79
C VAL A 71 -6.78 11.80 -3.27
N ILE A 72 -7.54 10.81 -3.73
CA ILE A 72 -7.56 10.36 -5.12
C ILE A 72 -8.95 10.59 -5.67
N SER A 73 -9.05 11.29 -6.80
CA SER A 73 -10.31 11.48 -7.52
C SER A 73 -10.24 10.74 -8.84
N VAL A 74 -11.14 9.77 -9.02
CA VAL A 74 -11.24 8.95 -10.22
C VAL A 74 -12.46 9.42 -11.01
N GLN A 75 -12.25 9.70 -12.29
CA GLN A 75 -13.28 10.13 -13.23
C GLN A 75 -13.44 9.07 -14.29
N HIS A 76 -14.67 8.63 -14.53
CA HIS A 76 -15.01 7.69 -15.59
C HIS A 76 -15.98 8.38 -16.55
N PRO A 77 -15.86 8.17 -17.88
CA PRO A 77 -16.77 8.76 -18.85
C PRO A 77 -18.24 8.40 -18.60
N ASP A 78 -18.50 7.15 -18.20
CA ASP A 78 -19.85 6.59 -18.05
C ASP A 78 -20.35 6.54 -16.61
N ARG A 79 -19.62 7.13 -15.63
CA ARG A 79 -20.00 7.07 -14.21
C ARG A 79 -19.71 8.35 -13.44
N ALA A 80 -20.37 8.47 -12.29
CA ALA A 80 -20.13 9.57 -11.37
C ALA A 80 -18.70 9.54 -10.82
N ASN A 81 -18.09 10.71 -10.73
CA ASN A 81 -16.77 10.89 -10.14
C ASN A 81 -16.74 10.37 -8.70
N ARG A 82 -15.68 9.65 -8.35
CA ARG A 82 -15.44 9.16 -6.99
C ARG A 82 -14.19 9.78 -6.40
N THR A 83 -14.28 10.11 -5.12
CA THR A 83 -13.13 10.57 -4.34
C THR A 83 -12.84 9.59 -3.21
N TYR A 84 -11.67 9.00 -3.24
CA TYR A 84 -11.13 8.14 -2.20
C TYR A 84 -10.20 8.94 -1.30
N ARG A 85 -10.32 8.75 0.02
CA ARG A 85 -9.49 9.43 1.03
C ARG A 85 -8.77 8.37 1.86
N TYR A 86 -7.45 8.37 1.78
CA TYR A 86 -6.58 7.46 2.51
C TYR A 86 -5.72 8.22 3.51
N GLN A 87 -5.34 7.54 4.58
CA GLN A 87 -4.28 7.99 5.48
C GLN A 87 -3.15 6.99 5.38
N VAL A 88 -1.99 7.45 4.91
CA VAL A 88 -0.80 6.62 4.79
C VAL A 88 0.22 7.02 5.84
N VAL A 89 1.04 6.09 6.31
CA VAL A 89 2.14 6.43 7.23
C VAL A 89 3.09 7.43 6.57
N GLN A 90 3.53 8.42 7.33
CA GLN A 90 4.55 9.37 6.90
C GLN A 90 5.94 8.75 7.06
N HIS A 91 6.49 8.23 5.97
CA HIS A 91 7.80 7.61 5.91
C HIS A 91 8.43 7.83 4.53
N ARG A 92 9.73 8.14 4.48
CA ARG A 92 10.42 8.54 3.24
C ARG A 92 10.23 7.56 2.10
N GLN A 93 10.26 6.26 2.39
CA GLN A 93 10.11 5.20 1.39
C GLN A 93 8.69 4.65 1.28
N MET A 94 7.96 4.53 2.40
CA MET A 94 6.65 3.87 2.40
C MET A 94 5.54 4.80 1.91
N THR A 95 5.59 6.11 2.22
CA THR A 95 4.58 7.06 1.74
C THR A 95 4.41 7.04 0.22
N PRO A 96 5.48 7.21 -0.60
CA PRO A 96 5.32 7.18 -2.05
C PRO A 96 4.89 5.80 -2.58
N MET A 97 5.40 4.72 -1.99
CA MET A 97 5.04 3.35 -2.38
C MET A 97 3.55 3.07 -2.13
N ILE A 98 3.07 3.34 -0.91
CA ILE A 98 1.67 3.11 -0.54
C ILE A 98 0.77 4.04 -1.35
N ALA A 99 1.15 5.31 -1.54
CA ALA A 99 0.40 6.24 -2.39
C ALA A 99 0.21 5.70 -3.82
N ALA A 100 1.26 5.13 -4.42
CA ALA A 100 1.17 4.51 -5.74
C ALA A 100 0.23 3.28 -5.74
N ILE A 101 0.35 2.40 -4.74
CA ILE A 101 -0.52 1.22 -4.60
C ILE A 101 -1.98 1.64 -4.46
N VAL A 102 -2.31 2.54 -3.52
CA VAL A 102 -3.71 2.96 -3.32
C VAL A 102 -4.26 3.71 -4.52
N THR A 103 -3.41 4.38 -5.30
CA THR A 103 -3.81 4.99 -6.58
C THR A 103 -4.21 3.93 -7.59
N ALA A 104 -3.37 2.91 -7.80
CA ALA A 104 -3.67 1.80 -8.70
C ALA A 104 -4.93 1.03 -8.27
N GLU A 105 -5.07 0.73 -6.98
CA GLU A 105 -6.25 0.08 -6.40
C GLU A 105 -7.51 0.94 -6.59
N SER A 106 -7.43 2.25 -6.34
CA SER A 106 -8.57 3.16 -6.55
C SER A 106 -9.06 3.18 -8.00
N MET A 107 -8.16 3.00 -8.96
CA MET A 107 -8.50 2.98 -10.38
C MET A 107 -9.30 1.74 -10.78
N VAL A 108 -9.00 0.58 -10.18
CA VAL A 108 -9.66 -0.71 -10.52
C VAL A 108 -10.78 -1.09 -9.55
N ALA A 109 -10.95 -0.34 -8.47
CA ALA A 109 -11.92 -0.63 -7.41
C ALA A 109 -13.39 -0.69 -7.90
N GLU A 110 -13.76 0.12 -8.90
CA GLU A 110 -15.14 0.15 -9.41
C GLU A 110 -15.39 -0.75 -10.63
N VAL A 111 -14.38 -0.94 -11.47
CA VAL A 111 -14.52 -1.64 -12.75
C VAL A 111 -13.28 -2.48 -12.99
N GLY A 112 -13.47 -3.80 -13.12
CA GLY A 112 -12.48 -4.65 -13.76
C GLY A 112 -12.29 -4.14 -15.18
N LEU A 113 -11.08 -3.68 -15.48
CA LEU A 113 -10.78 -3.04 -16.75
C LEU A 113 -11.17 -3.96 -17.93
N PRO A 114 -11.72 -3.42 -19.03
CA PRO A 114 -12.02 -4.22 -20.22
C PRO A 114 -10.77 -4.93 -20.74
N ALA A 115 -10.95 -6.07 -21.41
CA ALA A 115 -9.85 -6.95 -21.83
C ALA A 115 -8.79 -6.21 -22.66
N GLU A 116 -9.22 -5.26 -23.49
CA GLU A 116 -8.39 -4.27 -24.17
C GLU A 116 -8.77 -2.88 -23.65
N ASN A 117 -7.80 -2.19 -23.06
CA ASN A 117 -7.97 -0.82 -22.62
C ASN A 117 -6.67 -0.04 -22.82
N THR A 118 -6.80 1.27 -23.04
CA THR A 118 -5.67 2.19 -22.94
C THR A 118 -6.00 3.15 -21.81
N LEU A 119 -5.26 3.04 -20.71
CA LEU A 119 -5.43 3.93 -19.58
C LEU A 119 -4.51 5.12 -19.75
N HIS A 120 -5.11 6.30 -19.85
CA HIS A 120 -4.37 7.54 -19.68
C HIS A 120 -4.44 7.97 -18.22
N VAL A 121 -3.33 7.81 -17.51
CA VAL A 121 -3.20 8.16 -16.11
C VAL A 121 -2.52 9.52 -16.01
N ASN A 122 -3.30 10.53 -15.64
CA ASN A 122 -2.78 11.83 -15.27
C ASN A 122 -2.97 12.02 -13.75
N GLY A 123 -1.88 11.92 -13.01
CA GLY A 123 -1.87 12.05 -11.55
C GLY A 123 -0.94 13.18 -11.12
N SER A 124 -1.37 13.97 -10.14
CA SER A 124 -0.50 14.95 -9.48
C SER A 124 -0.32 14.57 -8.03
N LEU A 125 0.89 14.17 -7.64
CA LEU A 125 1.24 13.91 -6.25
C LEU A 125 1.84 15.17 -5.66
N THR A 126 1.15 15.77 -4.67
CA THR A 126 1.70 16.90 -3.91
C THR A 126 2.20 16.39 -2.57
N PHE A 127 3.50 16.56 -2.30
CA PHE A 127 4.13 16.18 -1.04
C PHE A 127 4.23 17.38 -0.09
N THR A 128 4.26 17.09 1.22
CA THR A 128 4.49 18.09 2.27
C THR A 128 5.84 18.77 2.04
N GLY A 129 5.84 20.08 1.81
CA GLY A 129 7.00 20.84 1.30
C GLY A 129 6.79 21.49 -0.07
N GLY A 130 5.61 21.30 -0.69
CA GLY A 130 5.23 21.96 -1.94
C GLY A 130 5.77 21.28 -3.20
N HIS A 131 6.50 20.19 -3.06
CA HIS A 131 6.99 19.40 -4.18
C HIS A 131 5.82 18.69 -4.85
N LYS A 132 5.63 18.94 -6.15
CA LYS A 132 4.62 18.30 -6.99
C LYS A 132 5.32 17.35 -7.96
N LEU A 133 4.95 16.07 -7.94
CA LEU A 133 5.33 15.11 -8.97
C LEU A 133 4.13 14.92 -9.90
N GLN A 134 4.30 15.32 -11.15
CA GLN A 134 3.34 15.05 -12.20
C GLN A 134 3.63 13.67 -12.79
N LEU A 135 2.63 12.82 -12.77
CA LEU A 135 2.63 11.49 -13.36
C LEU A 135 1.73 11.56 -14.60
N ASN A 136 2.34 11.60 -15.77
CA ASN A 136 1.64 11.43 -17.03
C ASN A 136 2.09 10.11 -17.63
N SER A 137 1.24 9.10 -17.58
CA SER A 137 1.55 7.76 -18.06
C SER A 137 0.39 7.22 -18.89
N ILE A 138 0.72 6.66 -20.04
CA ILE A 138 -0.23 5.91 -20.87
C ILE A 138 0.16 4.44 -20.70
N ALA A 139 -0.74 3.66 -20.13
CA ALA A 139 -0.55 2.23 -19.93
C ALA A 139 -1.56 1.48 -20.81
N PRO A 140 -1.11 0.76 -21.85
CA PRO A 140 -1.96 -0.19 -22.54
C PRO A 140 -2.23 -1.37 -21.59
N GLY A 141 -3.49 -1.58 -21.23
CA GLY A 141 -3.93 -2.77 -20.52
C GLY A 141 -4.52 -3.76 -21.51
N ALA A 142 -3.70 -4.69 -21.99
CA ALA A 142 -4.17 -5.86 -22.70
C ALA A 142 -4.08 -7.07 -21.76
N ARG A 143 -5.20 -7.72 -21.46
CA ARG A 143 -5.14 -9.11 -20.98
C ARG A 143 -4.88 -9.96 -22.21
N PRO A 144 -3.77 -10.72 -22.31
CA PRO A 144 -3.54 -11.57 -23.47
C PRO A 144 -4.74 -12.50 -23.62
N CYS A 145 -5.54 -12.26 -24.67
CA CYS A 145 -6.63 -13.13 -25.04
C CYS A 145 -5.99 -14.44 -25.55
N PRO A 146 -6.35 -15.61 -25.02
CA PRO A 146 -5.76 -16.89 -25.47
C PRO A 146 -6.01 -17.17 -26.95
N CYS A 147 -6.94 -16.45 -27.59
CA CYS A 147 -7.32 -16.62 -28.99
C CYS A 147 -6.45 -15.85 -29.99
N CYS A 148 -5.60 -14.91 -29.56
CA CYS A 148 -4.75 -14.14 -30.50
C CYS A 148 -3.50 -14.91 -30.97
N LEU A 149 -3.24 -16.12 -30.46
CA LEU A 149 -2.14 -16.99 -30.91
C LEU A 149 -2.50 -17.83 -32.16
N SER A 150 -3.70 -17.69 -32.72
CA SER A 150 -4.10 -18.44 -33.92
C SER A 150 -4.92 -17.62 -34.93
N CYS A 151 -4.46 -16.43 -35.31
CA CYS A 151 -4.98 -15.74 -36.49
C CYS A 151 -3.86 -15.45 -37.47
N SER A 152 -3.76 -16.31 -38.49
CA SER A 152 -3.18 -15.97 -39.79
C SER A 152 -3.99 -14.82 -40.41
N CYS A 153 -3.35 -13.66 -40.61
CA CYS A 153 -3.92 -12.58 -41.42
C CYS A 153 -3.86 -12.94 -42.91
N PRO A 154 -4.85 -12.51 -43.73
CA PRO A 154 -4.67 -12.36 -45.17
C PRO A 154 -3.71 -11.21 -45.51
#